data_AF-A0A4Q3LG04-F1
#
_entry.id   AF-A0A4Q3LG04-F1
#
_cell.length_a   1.000
_cell.length_b   1.000
_cell.length_c   1.000
_cell.angle_alpha   90.00
_cell.angle_beta   90.00
_cell.angle_gamma   90.00
#
_symmetry.space_group_name_H-M   'P 1'
#
loop_
_entity.id
_entity.type
_entity.pdbx_description
1 polymer ?
#
loop_
_entity_poly.entity_id
_entity_poly.type
_entity_poly.pdbx_seq_one_letter_code
_entity_poly.pdbx_strand_id
1 'polypeptide(L)'
;ASQLAKVGINAKLQNVEWAQWLSNVYGGKNYDMTIISHVEPFDLGNFAKPDYYWNYQSPKFNEMYGKYKTTANAGERTKLLGDLQRLLADDSVHAFLYQPQWVTVANRNVRGLWKDMPIFVNDLSALSWA
;
A
#
# COMPACT_ATOMS: atom_id res chain seq x y z
N ALA A 1 -14.85 13.38 -1.67
CA ALA A 1 -15.95 14.00 -0.89
C ALA A 1 -17.23 14.17 -1.71
N SER A 2 -17.22 14.90 -2.82
CA SER A 2 -18.46 15.19 -3.58
C SER A 2 -19.21 13.95 -4.08
N GLN A 3 -18.50 12.92 -4.57
CA GLN A 3 -19.13 11.66 -5.00
C GLN A 3 -19.72 10.87 -3.83
N LEU A 4 -19.05 10.86 -2.68
CA LEU A 4 -19.56 10.25 -1.44
C LEU A 4 -20.84 10.95 -0.94
N ALA A 5 -20.90 12.27 -1.05
CA ALA A 5 -22.08 13.05 -0.66
C ALA A 5 -23.33 12.68 -1.48
N LYS A 6 -23.17 12.27 -2.75
CA LYS A 6 -24.30 11.82 -3.60
C LYS A 6 -24.97 10.55 -3.09
N VAL A 7 -24.28 9.77 -2.27
CA VAL A 7 -24.82 8.55 -1.63
C VAL A 7 -25.04 8.75 -0.12
N GLY A 8 -25.11 10.00 0.34
CA GLY A 8 -25.42 10.33 1.74
C GLY A 8 -24.22 10.32 2.69
N ILE A 9 -23.00 10.09 2.21
CA ILE A 9 -21.79 10.10 3.05
C ILE A 9 -21.18 11.51 3.06
N ASN A 10 -21.36 12.22 4.18
CA ASN A 10 -20.79 13.56 4.39
C ASN A 10 -19.37 13.49 4.98
N ALA A 11 -18.37 13.29 4.13
CA ALA A 11 -16.97 13.21 4.56
C ALA A 11 -16.35 14.59 4.81
N LYS A 12 -15.89 14.86 6.04
CA LYS A 12 -15.11 16.05 6.40
C LYS A 12 -13.64 15.85 6.04
N LEU A 13 -13.11 16.68 5.14
CA LEU A 13 -11.70 16.63 4.76
C LEU A 13 -10.80 17.25 5.84
N GLN A 14 -9.71 16.56 6.15
CA GLN A 14 -8.67 17.04 7.06
C GLN A 14 -7.30 16.82 6.40
N ASN A 15 -6.62 17.91 6.07
CA ASN A 15 -5.24 17.85 5.64
C ASN A 15 -4.36 17.78 6.88
N VAL A 16 -3.44 16.81 6.90
CA VAL A 16 -2.52 16.60 8.02
C VAL A 16 -1.09 16.53 7.49
N GLU A 17 -0.16 17.05 8.29
CA GLU A 17 1.26 16.89 8.04
C GLU A 17 1.70 15.45 8.29
N TRP A 18 2.80 15.04 7.66
CA TRP A 18 3.27 13.64 7.71
C TRP A 18 3.49 13.12 9.14
N ALA A 19 4.15 13.90 9.99
CA ALA A 19 4.41 13.50 11.38
C ALA A 19 3.10 13.31 12.18
N GLN A 20 2.09 14.13 11.90
CA GLN A 20 0.78 14.01 12.53
C GLN A 20 0.04 12.77 12.03
N TRP A 21 0.12 12.48 10.72
CA TRP A 21 -0.43 11.24 10.16
C TRP A 21 0.20 10.00 10.81
N LEU A 22 1.54 9.97 10.92
CA LEU A 22 2.27 8.87 11.54
C LEU A 22 1.84 8.64 12.99
N SER A 23 1.72 9.70 13.78
CA SER A 23 1.35 9.57 15.18
C SER A 23 -0.13 9.17 15.36
N ASN A 24 -1.05 9.83 14.67
CA ASN A 24 -2.49 9.66 14.92
C ASN A 24 -3.11 8.50 14.13
N VAL A 25 -2.84 8.43 12.82
CA VAL A 25 -3.46 7.43 11.93
C VAL A 25 -2.70 6.11 12.04
N TYR A 26 -1.38 6.15 11.79
CA TYR A 26 -0.58 4.93 11.78
C TYR A 26 -0.37 4.37 13.19
N GLY A 27 0.09 5.19 14.14
CA GLY A 27 0.34 4.80 15.52
C GLY A 27 -0.95 4.66 16.34
N GLY A 28 -1.77 5.72 16.34
CA GLY A 28 -2.97 5.81 17.17
C GLY A 28 -4.23 5.16 16.58
N LYS A 29 -4.22 4.78 15.29
CA LYS A 29 -5.38 4.21 14.58
C LYS A 29 -6.64 5.07 14.67
N ASN A 30 -6.45 6.38 14.86
CA ASN A 30 -7.52 7.34 15.09
C ASN A 30 -7.97 7.97 13.77
N TYR A 31 -8.83 7.26 13.04
CA TYR A 31 -9.38 7.70 11.77
C TYR A 31 -10.65 6.92 11.40
N ASP A 32 -11.56 7.56 10.67
CA ASP A 32 -12.66 6.85 9.97
C ASP A 32 -12.21 6.41 8.58
N MET A 33 -11.54 7.31 7.84
CA MET A 33 -10.94 7.07 6.53
C MET A 33 -9.61 7.80 6.44
N THR A 34 -8.63 7.18 5.80
CA THR A 34 -7.35 7.80 5.47
C THR A 34 -6.96 7.48 4.03
N ILE A 35 -6.21 8.37 3.40
CA ILE A 35 -5.66 8.16 2.05
C ILE A 35 -4.14 8.18 2.19
N ILE A 36 -3.50 7.13 1.72
CA ILE A 36 -2.05 6.97 1.76
C ILE A 36 -1.59 6.15 0.55
N SER A 37 -0.41 6.47 0.04
CA SER A 37 0.28 5.63 -0.95
C SER A 37 1.17 4.64 -0.22
N HIS A 38 0.86 3.35 -0.32
CA HIS A 38 1.78 2.27 0.04
C HIS A 38 2.76 2.05 -1.11
N VAL A 39 4.04 1.97 -0.82
CA VAL A 39 5.12 2.05 -1.84
C VAL A 39 6.05 0.84 -1.79
N GLU A 40 5.83 -0.05 -0.84
CA GLU A 40 6.59 -1.25 -0.61
C GLU A 40 6.16 -2.36 -1.60
N PRO A 41 7.12 -3.13 -2.14
CA PRO A 41 6.85 -4.09 -3.21
C PRO A 41 5.96 -5.27 -2.80
N PHE A 42 5.74 -5.51 -1.49
CA PHE A 42 4.93 -6.65 -1.02
C PHE A 42 4.24 -6.42 0.34
N ASP A 43 3.35 -5.42 0.42
CA ASP A 43 2.57 -5.13 1.63
C ASP A 43 1.46 -6.13 1.96
N LEU A 44 1.27 -7.16 1.14
CA LEU A 44 0.20 -8.15 1.37
C LEU A 44 0.31 -8.83 2.74
N GLY A 45 1.51 -8.93 3.30
CA GLY A 45 1.72 -9.46 4.64
C GLY A 45 1.16 -8.59 5.77
N ASN A 46 0.94 -7.30 5.55
CA ASN A 46 0.38 -6.39 6.56
C ASN A 46 -1.06 -6.75 6.93
N PHE A 47 -1.84 -7.33 5.99
CA PHE A 47 -3.20 -7.83 6.27
C PHE A 47 -3.23 -9.02 7.23
N ALA A 48 -2.10 -9.70 7.43
CA ALA A 48 -1.96 -10.78 8.39
C ALA A 48 -1.29 -10.33 9.71
N LYS A 49 -0.91 -9.05 9.84
CA LYS A 49 -0.34 -8.53 11.08
C LYS A 49 -1.47 -8.18 12.04
N PRO A 50 -1.53 -8.80 13.24
CA PRO A 50 -2.46 -8.34 14.26
C PRO A 50 -2.12 -6.88 14.58
N ASP A 51 -3.16 -6.09 14.84
CA ASP A 51 -3.01 -4.69 15.24
C ASP A 51 -2.34 -3.76 14.22
N TYR A 52 -2.27 -4.14 12.94
CA TYR A 52 -1.88 -3.17 11.92
C TYR A 52 -2.92 -2.05 11.82
N TYR A 53 -2.49 -0.86 11.42
CA TYR A 53 -3.34 0.33 11.53
C TYR A 53 -4.60 0.26 10.67
N TRP A 54 -4.64 -0.61 9.65
CA TRP A 54 -5.83 -0.93 8.85
C TRP A 54 -7.01 -1.49 9.64
N ASN A 55 -6.80 -1.89 10.90
CA ASN A 55 -7.84 -2.45 11.77
C ASN A 55 -8.56 -3.68 11.17
N TYR A 56 -7.92 -4.36 10.22
CA TYR A 56 -8.45 -5.55 9.57
C TYR A 56 -7.97 -6.81 10.27
N GLN A 57 -8.90 -7.71 10.58
CA GLN A 57 -8.62 -9.00 11.19
C GLN A 57 -9.44 -10.09 10.49
N SER A 58 -8.76 -11.06 9.90
CA SER A 58 -9.41 -12.16 9.20
C SER A 58 -8.65 -13.48 9.45
N PRO A 59 -9.21 -14.39 10.28
CA PRO A 59 -8.63 -15.71 10.50
C PRO A 59 -8.42 -16.48 9.20
N LYS A 60 -9.37 -16.34 8.26
CA LYS A 60 -9.30 -16.94 6.92
C LYS A 60 -8.12 -16.40 6.12
N PHE A 61 -7.92 -15.08 6.10
CA PHE A 61 -6.76 -14.48 5.45
C PHE A 61 -5.46 -14.98 6.07
N ASN A 62 -5.38 -15.02 7.41
CA ASN A 62 -4.20 -15.47 8.13
C ASN A 62 -3.82 -16.93 7.80
N GLU A 63 -4.80 -17.83 7.73
CA GLU A 63 -4.60 -19.22 7.35
C GLU A 63 -4.09 -19.33 5.91
N MET A 64 -4.78 -18.68 4.96
CA MET A 64 -4.41 -18.70 3.54
C MET A 64 -3.02 -18.09 3.32
N TYR A 65 -2.69 -17.00 4.01
CA TYR A 65 -1.38 -16.36 3.94
C TYR A 65 -0.28 -17.23 4.56
N GLY A 66 -0.59 -17.93 5.66
CA GLY A 66 0.27 -18.95 6.24
C GLY A 66 0.62 -20.05 5.23
N LYS A 67 -0.38 -20.58 4.53
CA LYS A 67 -0.20 -21.58 3.46
C LYS A 67 0.60 -21.03 2.28
N TYR A 68 0.31 -19.80 1.84
CA TYR A 68 1.07 -19.13 0.77
C TYR A 68 2.57 -19.10 1.08
N LYS A 69 2.95 -18.73 2.30
CA LYS A 69 4.35 -18.64 2.72
C LYS A 69 5.09 -19.99 2.71
N THR A 70 4.39 -21.09 2.98
CA THR A 70 5.00 -22.43 3.08
C THR A 70 4.87 -23.25 1.78
N THR A 71 4.10 -22.78 0.80
CA THR A 71 3.90 -23.49 -0.48
C THR A 71 5.15 -23.40 -1.36
N ALA A 72 5.77 -24.56 -1.62
CA ALA A 72 6.96 -24.66 -2.47
C ALA A 72 6.65 -24.60 -3.97
N ASN A 73 5.51 -25.18 -4.38
CA ASN A 73 5.11 -25.20 -5.78
C ASN A 73 4.76 -23.77 -6.25
N ALA A 74 5.46 -23.29 -7.28
CA ALA A 74 5.30 -21.92 -7.77
C ALA A 74 3.90 -21.65 -8.35
N GLY A 75 3.29 -22.62 -9.04
CA GLY A 75 1.96 -22.48 -9.62
C GLY A 75 0.87 -22.39 -8.54
N GLU A 76 0.94 -23.27 -7.54
CA GLU A 76 0.03 -23.24 -6.39
C GLU A 76 0.20 -21.96 -5.57
N ARG A 77 1.44 -21.53 -5.34
CA ARG A 77 1.73 -20.28 -4.62
C ARG A 77 1.17 -19.06 -5.36
N THR A 78 1.26 -19.04 -6.69
CA THR A 78 0.68 -17.97 -7.52
C THR A 78 -0.85 -17.96 -7.47
N LYS A 79 -1.48 -19.14 -7.48
CA LYS A 79 -2.93 -19.25 -7.31
C LYS A 79 -3.37 -18.72 -5.94
N LEU A 80 -2.68 -19.12 -4.87
CA LEU A 80 -2.96 -18.62 -3.52
C LEU A 80 -2.81 -17.10 -3.42
N LEU A 81 -1.81 -16.51 -4.09
CA LEU A 81 -1.63 -15.07 -4.13
C LEU A 81 -2.85 -14.36 -4.75
N GLY A 82 -3.37 -14.87 -5.86
CA GLY A 82 -4.59 -14.35 -6.48
C GLY A 82 -5.84 -14.53 -5.61
N ASP A 83 -5.96 -15.67 -4.93
CA ASP A 83 -7.09 -15.95 -4.03
C ASP A 83 -7.06 -15.05 -2.78
N LEU A 84 -5.88 -14.74 -2.24
CA LEU A 84 -5.71 -13.76 -1.16
C LEU A 84 -6.15 -12.36 -1.58
N GLN A 85 -5.74 -11.91 -2.77
CA GLN A 85 -6.15 -10.60 -3.31
C GLN A 85 -7.66 -10.53 -3.54
N ARG A 86 -8.27 -11.60 -4.06
CA ARG A 86 -9.72 -11.68 -4.24
C ARG A 86 -10.46 -11.60 -2.91
N LEU A 87 -9.99 -12.32 -1.89
CA LEU A 87 -10.58 -12.23 -0.55
C LEU A 87 -10.58 -10.79 -0.01
N LEU A 88 -9.48 -10.06 -0.16
CA LEU A 88 -9.41 -8.66 0.28
C LEU A 88 -10.35 -7.74 -0.50
N ALA A 89 -10.57 -8.01 -1.78
CA ALA A 89 -11.54 -7.28 -2.59
C ALA A 89 -12.98 -7.57 -2.16
N ASP A 90 -13.31 -8.85 -1.93
CA ASP A 90 -14.63 -9.28 -1.46
C ASP A 90 -14.94 -8.69 -0.06
N ASP A 91 -13.95 -8.69 0.83
CA ASP A 91 -14.05 -8.11 2.18
C ASP A 91 -14.06 -6.57 2.16
N SER A 92 -13.82 -5.95 0.99
CA SER A 92 -13.80 -4.49 0.81
C SER A 92 -12.90 -3.75 1.79
N VAL A 93 -11.75 -4.35 2.12
CA VAL A 93 -10.83 -3.83 3.17
C VAL A 93 -10.31 -2.43 2.81
N HIS A 94 -10.05 -2.20 1.53
CA HIS A 94 -9.62 -0.91 0.99
C HIS A 94 -10.37 -0.56 -0.30
N ALA A 95 -10.59 0.73 -0.51
CA ALA A 95 -10.90 1.27 -1.82
C ALA A 95 -9.58 1.53 -2.58
N PHE A 96 -9.10 0.53 -3.32
CA PHE A 96 -7.91 0.68 -4.17
C PHE A 96 -8.21 1.68 -5.31
N LEU A 97 -7.51 2.81 -5.31
CA LEU A 97 -7.81 3.92 -6.23
C LEU A 97 -7.09 3.77 -7.57
N TYR A 98 -5.76 3.71 -7.55
CA TYR A 98 -4.91 3.58 -8.73
C TYR A 98 -3.47 3.29 -8.29
N GLN A 99 -2.63 2.88 -9.24
CA GLN A 99 -1.17 2.85 -9.07
C GLN A 99 -0.59 4.16 -9.63
N PRO A 100 0.01 5.03 -8.79
CA PRO A 100 0.55 6.30 -9.26
C PRO A 100 1.72 6.09 -10.22
N GLN A 101 1.83 6.96 -11.22
CA GLN A 101 3.06 7.11 -11.99
C GLN A 101 3.98 8.09 -11.27
N TRP A 102 5.22 7.68 -10.99
CA TRP A 102 6.22 8.57 -10.45
C TRP A 102 7.00 9.24 -11.57
N VAL A 103 6.70 10.50 -11.81
CA VAL A 103 7.40 11.34 -12.79
C VAL A 103 8.65 11.91 -12.15
N THR A 104 9.82 11.50 -12.65
CA THR A 104 11.11 12.05 -12.24
C THR A 104 11.50 13.21 -13.14
N VAL A 105 11.77 14.38 -12.54
CA VAL A 105 12.35 15.53 -13.23
C VAL A 105 13.76 15.75 -12.69
N ALA A 106 14.75 15.76 -13.56
CA ALA A 106 16.15 15.90 -13.18
C ALA A 106 16.91 16.84 -14.11
N ASN A 107 18.01 17.39 -13.59
CA ASN A 107 18.92 18.19 -14.39
C ASN A 107 19.59 17.32 -15.47
N ARG A 108 19.72 17.84 -16.70
CA ARG A 108 20.34 17.12 -17.85
C ARG A 108 21.75 16.60 -17.61
N ASN A 109 22.48 17.16 -16.63
CA ASN A 109 23.83 16.76 -16.29
C ASN A 109 23.88 15.69 -15.18
N VAL A 110 22.75 15.27 -14.60
CA VAL A 110 22.70 14.16 -13.64
C VAL A 110 22.63 12.83 -14.41
N ARG A 111 23.52 11.89 -14.05
CA ARG A 111 23.59 10.53 -14.58
C ARG A 111 23.25 9.51 -13.49
N GLY A 112 22.86 8.31 -13.91
CA GLY A 112 22.62 7.17 -13.01
C GLY A 112 21.20 7.06 -12.44
N LEU A 113 20.31 8.01 -12.77
CA LEU A 113 18.90 7.90 -12.41
C LEU A 113 18.26 6.70 -13.13
N TRP A 114 17.49 5.93 -12.38
CA TRP A 114 16.70 4.84 -12.94
C TRP A 114 15.57 5.40 -13.80
N LYS A 115 15.39 4.79 -14.98
CA LYS A 115 14.24 5.08 -15.83
C LYS A 115 12.94 4.56 -15.21
N ASP A 116 12.99 3.33 -14.69
CA ASP A 116 11.86 2.63 -14.08
C ASP A 116 12.31 2.10 -12.72
N MET A 117 11.73 2.62 -11.63
CA MET A 117 12.12 2.20 -10.27
C MET A 117 11.23 1.06 -9.77
N PRO A 118 11.77 -0.14 -9.49
CA PRO A 118 10.98 -1.26 -8.98
C PRO A 118 10.62 -1.13 -7.48
N ILE A 119 11.28 -0.21 -6.76
CA ILE A 119 11.09 0.06 -5.33
C ILE A 119 11.22 1.56 -5.07
N PHE A 120 10.61 2.04 -3.99
CA PHE A 120 10.63 3.45 -3.61
C PHE A 120 11.93 3.82 -2.87
N VAL A 121 13.01 4.03 -3.62
CA VAL A 121 14.34 4.41 -3.09
C VAL A 121 15.04 5.36 -4.05
N ASN A 122 15.93 6.21 -3.52
CA ASN A 122 16.89 6.96 -4.34
C ASN A 122 18.29 6.37 -4.10
N ASP A 123 18.80 5.59 -5.05
CA ASP A 123 20.17 5.05 -4.96
C ASP A 123 21.19 6.15 -5.33
N LEU A 124 21.64 6.88 -4.32
CA LEU A 124 22.61 7.96 -4.49
C LEU A 124 23.99 7.45 -4.94
N SER A 125 24.31 6.17 -4.73
CA SER A 125 25.62 5.61 -5.11
C SER A 125 25.77 5.45 -6.63
N ALA A 126 24.66 5.30 -7.34
CA ALA A 126 24.61 5.27 -8.79
C ALA A 126 24.68 6.67 -9.42
N LEU A 127 24.42 7.74 -8.64
CA LEU A 127 24.30 9.09 -9.16
C LEU A 127 25.65 9.78 -9.33
N SER A 128 25.79 10.52 -10.43
CA SER A 128 26.98 11.34 -10.71
C SER A 128 26.64 12.54 -11.59
N TRP A 129 27.52 13.54 -11.59
CA TRP A 129 27.48 14.64 -12.55
C TRP A 129 28.27 14.29 -13.81
N ALA A 130 27.73 14.73 -14.96
CA ALA A 130 28.29 14.55 -16.30
C ALA A 130 29.54 15.39 -16.56
#